data_AF-A0A9E3SC30-F1
#
_entry.id   AF-A0A9E3SC30-F1
#
_cell.length_a   1.000
_cell.length_b   1.000
_cell.length_c   1.000
_cell.angle_alpha   90.00
_cell.angle_beta   90.00
_cell.angle_gamma   90.00
#
_symmetry.space_group_name_H-M   'P 1'
#
loop_
_entity.id
_entity.type
_entity.pdbx_description
1 polymer ?
#
loop_
_entity_poly.entity_id
_entity_poly.type
_entity_poly.pdbx_seq_one_letter_code
_entity_poly.pdbx_strand_id
1 'polypeptide(L)'
;MTKSTMERRLDERRGPVRRTTDIQRALLEESLRELPRYFVSYVDPNKGVYSFYYNNLFDAQCMASELKRQGISEEHIALYGRHDD
;
A
#
# COMPACT_ATOMS: atom_id res chain seq x y z
N MET A 1 15.00 43.94 11.71
CA MET A 1 13.99 43.30 12.58
C MET A 1 14.62 42.06 13.21
N THR A 2 14.93 42.12 14.50
CA THR A 2 15.59 41.06 15.26
C THR A 2 14.52 40.16 15.89
N LYS A 3 14.47 38.88 15.51
CA LYS A 3 13.56 37.90 16.12
C LYS A 3 13.72 37.91 17.64
N SER A 4 12.61 37.94 18.36
CA SER A 4 12.58 37.85 19.83
C SER A 4 13.16 36.50 20.27
N THR A 5 13.86 36.48 21.41
CA THR A 5 14.40 35.24 22.02
C THR A 5 13.31 34.18 22.21
N MET A 6 12.05 34.58 22.37
CA MET A 6 10.90 33.68 22.45
C MET A 6 10.55 33.04 21.11
N GLU A 7 10.65 33.77 20.00
CA GLU A 7 10.41 33.26 18.64
C GLU A 7 11.49 32.25 18.23
N ARG A 8 12.76 32.51 18.61
CA ARG A 8 13.86 31.56 18.43
C ARG A 8 13.63 30.24 19.16
N ARG A 9 13.16 30.29 20.41
CA ARG A 9 12.85 29.10 21.22
C ARG A 9 11.65 28.31 20.70
N LEU A 10 10.65 28.98 20.10
CA LEU A 10 9.51 28.35 19.45
C LEU A 10 9.90 27.65 18.14
N ASP A 11 10.78 28.25 17.35
CA ASP A 11 11.34 27.62 16.14
C ASP A 11 12.24 26.42 16.48
N GLU A 12 13.06 26.51 17.54
CA GLU A 12 13.87 25.39 18.04
C GLU A 12 13.05 24.22 18.59
N ARG A 13 11.89 24.49 19.22
CA ARG A 13 10.96 23.42 19.66
C ARG A 13 10.20 22.76 18.50
N ARG A 14 10.06 23.44 17.36
CA ARG A 14 9.50 22.88 16.11
C ARG A 14 10.53 22.10 15.29
N GLY A 15 11.82 22.31 15.53
CA GLY A 15 12.95 21.74 14.78
C GLY A 15 13.14 20.21 14.86
N PRO A 16 12.89 19.52 16.00
CA PRO A 16 12.99 18.06 16.08
C PRO A 16 11.70 17.39 15.61
N VAL A 17 10.54 17.82 16.11
CA VAL A 17 9.25 17.16 15.85
C VAL A 17 8.89 17.17 14.36
N ARG A 18 9.13 18.26 13.63
CA ARG A 18 8.90 18.31 12.17
C ARG A 18 9.86 17.39 11.40
N ARG A 19 11.15 17.37 11.77
CA ARG A 19 12.13 16.49 11.12
C ARG A 19 11.84 15.01 11.38
N THR A 20 11.42 14.65 12.59
CA THR A 20 11.02 13.27 12.91
C THR A 20 9.76 12.87 12.14
N THR A 21 8.78 13.77 11.98
CA THR A 21 7.59 13.50 11.15
C THR A 21 7.93 13.40 9.67
N ASP A 22 8.88 14.19 9.15
CA ASP A 22 9.32 14.12 7.75
C ASP A 22 10.06 12.81 7.47
N ILE A 23 10.91 12.35 8.39
CA ILE A 23 11.60 11.05 8.30
C ILE A 23 10.59 9.90 8.40
N GLN A 24 9.66 9.93 9.35
CA GLN A 24 8.61 8.93 9.48
C GLN A 24 7.73 8.86 8.23
N ARG A 25 7.40 10.02 7.66
CA ARG A 25 6.66 10.13 6.40
C ARG A 25 7.45 9.55 5.24
N ALA A 26 8.73 9.87 5.11
CA ALA A 26 9.58 9.33 4.04
C ALA A 26 9.70 7.81 4.12
N LEU A 27 9.91 7.25 5.32
CA LEU A 27 9.94 5.81 5.55
C LEU A 27 8.59 5.15 5.24
N LEU A 28 7.48 5.80 5.56
CA LEU A 28 6.15 5.31 5.21
C LEU A 28 5.94 5.34 3.69
N GLU A 29 6.29 6.44 3.02
CA GLU A 29 6.18 6.56 1.55
C GLU A 29 7.06 5.54 0.81
N GLU A 30 8.24 5.22 1.35
CA GLU A 30 9.12 4.16 0.84
C GLU A 30 8.52 2.78 1.07
N SER A 31 8.04 2.49 2.29
CA SER A 31 7.35 1.23 2.60
C SER A 31 6.10 1.03 1.73
N LEU A 32 5.36 2.09 1.42
CA LEU A 32 4.20 2.07 0.54
C LEU A 32 4.57 1.86 -0.94
N ARG A 33 5.79 2.19 -1.36
CA ARG A 33 6.28 1.88 -2.71
C ARG A 33 6.61 0.40 -2.87
N GLU A 34 6.99 -0.27 -1.79
CA GLU A 34 7.30 -1.70 -1.78
C GLU A 34 6.05 -2.59 -1.62
N LEU A 35 4.89 -1.99 -1.35
CA LEU A 35 3.65 -2.74 -1.25
C LEU A 35 3.26 -3.41 -2.59
N PRO A 36 2.65 -4.60 -2.53
CA PRO A 36 2.15 -5.28 -3.72
C PRO A 36 1.20 -4.39 -4.51
N ARG A 37 1.44 -4.32 -5.83
CA ARG A 37 0.67 -3.48 -6.76
C ARG A 37 -0.66 -4.10 -7.16
N TYR A 38 -0.74 -5.43 -7.11
CA TYR A 38 -1.89 -6.20 -7.53
C TYR A 38 -2.32 -7.16 -6.44
N PHE A 39 -3.62 -7.37 -6.36
CA PHE A 39 -4.26 -8.21 -5.38
C PHE A 39 -5.31 -9.06 -6.08
N VAL A 40 -5.22 -10.38 -5.88
CA VAL A 40 -6.20 -11.35 -6.37
C VAL A 40 -6.91 -11.94 -5.17
N SER A 41 -8.22 -11.91 -5.14
CA SER A 41 -9.02 -12.62 -4.16
C SER A 41 -9.96 -13.61 -4.81
N TYR A 42 -10.21 -14.73 -4.14
CA TYR A 42 -11.36 -15.56 -4.47
C TYR A 42 -12.18 -15.94 -3.24
N VAL A 43 -13.47 -16.15 -3.45
CA VAL A 43 -14.43 -16.55 -2.42
C VAL A 43 -14.72 -18.05 -2.53
N ASP A 44 -14.35 -18.81 -1.51
CA ASP A 44 -14.79 -20.19 -1.31
C ASP A 44 -16.05 -20.18 -0.41
N PRO A 45 -17.20 -20.70 -0.88
CA PRO A 45 -18.45 -20.74 -0.11
C PRO A 45 -18.34 -21.44 1.25
N ASN A 46 -17.38 -22.37 1.40
CA ASN A 46 -17.22 -23.19 2.60
C ASN A 46 -16.06 -22.73 3.48
N LYS A 47 -15.08 -22.00 2.91
CA LYS A 47 -13.81 -21.68 3.61
C LYS A 47 -13.54 -20.19 3.75
N GLY A 48 -14.31 -19.33 3.09
CA GLY A 48 -14.17 -17.88 3.16
C GLY A 48 -13.33 -17.30 2.03
N VAL A 49 -12.68 -16.16 2.28
CA VAL A 49 -11.96 -15.39 1.26
C VAL A 49 -10.47 -15.68 1.34
N TYR A 50 -9.88 -16.01 0.20
CA TYR A 50 -8.45 -16.12 0.03
C TYR A 50 -7.90 -14.92 -0.74
N SER A 51 -6.68 -14.53 -0.40
CA SER A 51 -6.05 -13.32 -0.93
C SER A 51 -4.59 -13.57 -1.29
N PHE A 52 -4.20 -13.14 -2.48
CA PHE A 52 -2.86 -13.28 -3.02
C PHE A 52 -2.36 -11.91 -3.49
N TYR A 53 -1.10 -11.62 -3.22
CA TYR A 53 -0.49 -10.33 -3.48
C TYR A 53 0.63 -10.48 -4.52
N TYR A 54 0.67 -9.58 -5.50
CA TYR A 54 1.62 -9.62 -6.60
C TYR A 54 2.21 -8.24 -6.89
N ASN A 55 3.47 -8.24 -7.32
CA ASN A 55 4.16 -7.01 -7.73
C ASN A 55 3.99 -6.70 -9.23
N ASN A 56 3.61 -7.68 -10.04
CA ASN A 56 3.38 -7.51 -11.48
C ASN A 56 1.98 -8.00 -11.88
N LEU A 57 1.43 -7.39 -12.94
CA LEU A 57 0.08 -7.68 -13.41
C LEU A 57 -0.03 -9.08 -14.02
N PHE A 58 1.03 -9.51 -14.69
CA PHE A 58 1.05 -10.77 -15.42
C PHE A 58 0.83 -11.97 -14.48
N ASP A 59 1.57 -12.04 -13.38
CA ASP A 59 1.44 -13.11 -12.38
C ASP A 59 0.05 -13.11 -11.73
N ALA A 60 -0.50 -11.92 -11.47
CA ALA A 60 -1.85 -11.77 -10.93
C ALA A 60 -2.92 -12.31 -11.91
N GLN A 61 -2.77 -12.02 -13.20
CA GLN A 61 -3.64 -12.55 -14.26
C GLN A 61 -3.46 -14.07 -14.45
N CYS A 62 -2.23 -14.57 -14.37
CA CYS A 62 -1.95 -16.00 -14.39
C CYS A 62 -2.63 -16.72 -13.23
N MET A 63 -2.56 -16.17 -12.01
CA MET A 63 -3.27 -16.73 -10.86
C MET A 63 -4.78 -16.74 -11.08
N ALA A 64 -5.38 -15.63 -11.52
CA ALA A 64 -6.81 -15.57 -11.82
C ALA A 64 -7.22 -16.62 -12.87
N SER A 65 -6.39 -16.83 -13.89
CA SER A 65 -6.62 -17.82 -14.95
C SER A 65 -6.51 -19.26 -14.42
N GLU A 66 -5.56 -19.51 -13.52
CA GLU A 66 -5.40 -20.80 -12.87
C GLU A 66 -6.59 -21.12 -11.95
N LEU A 67 -7.10 -20.13 -11.20
CA LEU A 67 -8.31 -20.30 -10.38
C LEU A 67 -9.52 -20.70 -11.24
N LYS A 68 -9.70 -20.06 -12.41
CA LYS A 68 -10.73 -20.46 -13.38
C LYS A 68 -10.51 -21.89 -13.89
N ARG A 69 -9.27 -22.28 -14.18
CA ARG A 69 -8.92 -23.64 -14.62
C ARG A 69 -9.25 -24.70 -13.56
N GLN A 70 -9.17 -24.35 -12.28
CA GLN A 70 -9.57 -25.20 -11.16
C GLN A 70 -11.09 -25.25 -10.93
N GLY A 71 -11.88 -24.57 -11.76
CA GLY A 71 -13.35 -24.59 -11.70
C GLY A 71 -13.97 -23.50 -10.83
N ILE A 72 -13.19 -22.51 -10.40
CA ILE A 72 -13.74 -21.36 -9.66
C ILE A 72 -14.44 -20.43 -10.66
N SER A 73 -15.72 -20.13 -10.38
CA SER A 73 -16.51 -19.19 -11.19
C SER A 73 -15.84 -17.82 -11.23
N GLU A 74 -15.88 -17.18 -12.39
CA GLU A 74 -15.31 -15.85 -12.58
C GLU A 74 -15.92 -14.80 -11.65
N GLU A 75 -17.21 -14.94 -11.32
CA GLU A 75 -17.90 -14.05 -10.38
C GLU A 75 -17.35 -14.11 -8.94
N HIS A 76 -16.61 -15.18 -8.62
CA HIS A 76 -15.98 -15.38 -7.32
C HIS A 76 -14.51 -14.96 -7.31
N ILE A 77 -13.96 -14.46 -8.42
CA ILE A 77 -12.56 -14.03 -8.53
C ILE A 77 -12.54 -12.53 -8.75
N ALA A 78 -11.76 -11.81 -7.94
CA ALA A 78 -11.56 -10.39 -8.10
C ALA A 78 -10.07 -10.06 -8.20
N LEU A 79 -9.73 -9.24 -9.20
CA LEU A 79 -8.38 -8.73 -9.43
C LEU A 79 -8.42 -7.22 -9.25
N TYR A 80 -7.65 -6.72 -8.29
CA TYR A 80 -7.49 -5.31 -8.00
C TYR A 80 -6.05 -4.91 -8.30
N GLY A 81 -5.87 -3.71 -8.83
CA GLY A 81 -4.55 -3.15 -9.11
C GLY A 81 -4.54 -1.68 -8.77
N ARG A 82 -3.37 -1.18 -8.37
CA ARG A 82 -3.14 0.26 -8.28
C ARG A 82 -2.96 0.78 -9.72
N HIS A 83 -3.82 1.70 -10.14
CA HIS A 83 -3.60 2.44 -11.40
C HIS A 83 -2.45 3.42 -11.17
N ASP A 84 -1.37 3.26 -11.94
CA ASP A 84 -0.33 4.27 -12.06
C ASP A 84 -0.86 5.35 -13.02
N ASP A 85 -1.48 6.41 -12.47
CA ASP A 85 -1.75 7.67 -13.19
C ASP A 85 -0.46 8.49 -13.37
#